data_AF-A0A2S1JNK2-F1
#
_entry.id   AF-A0A2S1JNK2-F1
#
_cell.length_a   1.000
_cell.length_b   1.000
_cell.length_c   1.000
_cell.angle_alpha   90.00
_cell.angle_beta   90.00
_cell.angle_gamma   90.00
#
_symmetry.space_group_name_H-M   'P 1'
#
loop_
_entity.id
_entity.type
_entity.pdbx_description
1 polymer ?
#
loop_
_entity_poly.entity_id
_entity_poly.type
_entity_poly.pdbx_seq_one_letter_code
_entity_poly.pdbx_strand_id
1 'polypeptide(L)'
;MANTLIKKSPELLFLTYLLCIPNAASETISIQVSADNGSTIHTKQALKENALSDGNEAIYIKMAPNQFQAIKCEGPWGAIKYKKPMIEGPGFKLYQNDQQLIIQVIEHRVISADIVINSMDIQCIDTEPKQTINSIAEIVIERSISSEETLVFDNGYKLSYQYFIIEKDNKN
;
A
#
# COMPACT_ATOMS: atom_id res chain seq x y z
N MET A 1 -74.18 14.00 -40.56
CA MET A 1 -73.83 12.75 -39.89
C MET A 1 -72.44 12.34 -40.36
N ALA A 2 -71.54 12.11 -39.40
CA ALA A 2 -70.17 11.58 -39.44
C ALA A 2 -69.97 10.39 -40.43
N ASN A 3 -68.76 10.01 -40.90
CA ASN A 3 -67.39 10.23 -40.43
C ASN A 3 -66.38 9.94 -41.56
N THR A 4 -65.25 10.66 -41.51
CA THR A 4 -64.07 10.55 -42.37
C THR A 4 -63.08 9.53 -41.79
N LEU A 5 -62.58 8.59 -42.61
CA LEU A 5 -61.51 7.66 -42.23
C LEU A 5 -60.14 8.21 -42.69
N ILE A 6 -59.35 8.72 -41.75
CA ILE A 6 -57.95 9.10 -41.97
C ILE A 6 -57.07 8.01 -41.33
N LYS A 7 -56.34 7.27 -42.17
CA LYS A 7 -55.32 6.29 -41.77
C LYS A 7 -54.01 7.04 -41.53
N LYS A 8 -53.64 7.25 -40.27
CA LYS A 8 -52.33 7.82 -39.88
C LYS A 8 -51.36 6.71 -39.47
N SER A 9 -50.22 6.68 -40.13
CA SER A 9 -49.00 5.98 -39.71
C SER A 9 -48.35 6.73 -38.54
N PRO A 10 -47.68 6.03 -37.60
CA PRO A 10 -46.58 6.61 -36.81
C PRO A 10 -45.30 5.80 -37.11
N GLU A 11 -44.34 6.36 -37.85
CA GLU A 11 -43.24 7.20 -37.36
C GLU A 11 -42.32 6.49 -36.34
N LEU A 12 -41.09 6.26 -36.83
CA LEU A 12 -39.92 5.79 -36.12
C LEU A 12 -39.61 6.67 -34.91
N LEU A 13 -39.62 6.09 -33.71
CA LEU A 13 -38.93 6.62 -32.54
C LEU A 13 -37.60 5.89 -32.40
N PHE A 14 -36.58 6.39 -33.09
CA PHE A 14 -35.18 6.06 -32.77
C PHE A 14 -34.81 6.87 -31.52
N LEU A 15 -34.90 6.22 -30.36
CA LEU A 15 -34.38 6.74 -29.10
C LEU A 15 -32.84 6.75 -29.21
N THR A 16 -32.26 7.90 -29.55
CA THR A 16 -30.83 8.14 -29.41
C THR A 16 -30.51 8.22 -27.92
N TYR A 17 -30.16 7.07 -27.33
CA TYR A 17 -29.42 7.02 -26.08
C TYR A 17 -28.10 7.77 -26.31
N LEU A 18 -28.03 9.01 -25.83
CA LEU A 18 -26.77 9.69 -25.58
C LEU A 18 -25.98 8.78 -24.64
N LEU A 19 -25.00 8.06 -25.20
CA LEU A 19 -23.93 7.43 -24.45
C LEU A 19 -23.17 8.56 -23.74
N CYS A 20 -23.51 8.79 -22.48
CA CYS A 20 -22.66 9.52 -21.55
C CYS A 20 -21.42 8.66 -21.39
N ILE A 21 -20.37 8.94 -22.16
CA ILE A 21 -19.06 8.33 -21.98
C ILE A 21 -18.51 8.96 -20.70
N PRO A 22 -18.33 8.22 -19.60
CA PRO A 22 -17.68 8.77 -18.42
C PRO A 22 -16.26 9.18 -18.85
N ASN A 23 -15.95 10.46 -18.71
CA ASN A 23 -14.59 10.95 -18.87
C ASN A 23 -13.74 10.24 -17.83
N ALA A 24 -12.87 9.36 -18.30
CA ALA A 24 -11.98 8.57 -17.46
C ALA A 24 -10.97 9.47 -16.75
N ALA A 25 -11.21 9.80 -15.48
CA ALA A 25 -10.32 10.58 -14.65
C ALA A 25 -9.13 9.71 -14.22
N SER A 26 -7.91 10.24 -14.34
CA SER A 26 -6.70 9.52 -13.94
C SER A 26 -6.36 9.87 -12.50
N GLU A 27 -6.29 8.88 -11.62
CA GLU A 27 -5.98 9.09 -10.20
C GLU A 27 -4.51 8.81 -9.90
N THR A 28 -3.93 9.55 -8.95
CA THR A 28 -2.54 9.36 -8.50
C THR A 28 -2.41 9.58 -7.01
N ILE A 29 -1.62 8.73 -6.35
CA ILE A 29 -1.25 8.89 -4.94
C ILE A 29 0.27 8.94 -4.77
N SER A 30 0.74 9.90 -3.98
CA SER A 30 2.12 9.99 -3.51
C SER A 30 2.12 9.79 -2.00
N ILE A 31 2.97 8.91 -1.50
CA ILE A 31 3.05 8.56 -0.07
C ILE A 31 4.52 8.66 0.34
N GLN A 32 4.75 9.33 1.47
CA GLN A 32 6.04 9.39 2.13
C GLN A 32 5.88 8.99 3.58
N VAL A 33 6.70 8.04 4.05
CA VAL A 33 6.80 7.69 5.47
C VAL A 33 8.24 7.91 5.90
N SER A 34 8.45 8.70 6.95
CA SER A 34 9.76 8.97 7.54
C SER A 34 9.77 8.63 9.03
N ALA A 35 10.90 8.12 9.52
CA ALA A 35 11.16 7.91 10.94
C ALA A 35 12.22 8.92 11.44
N ASP A 36 12.22 9.22 12.74
CA ASP A 36 13.18 10.13 13.38
C ASP A 36 14.65 9.71 13.21
N ASN A 37 14.92 8.42 12.96
CA ASN A 37 16.25 7.91 12.67
C ASN A 37 16.76 8.27 11.25
N GLY A 38 15.99 9.06 10.48
CA GLY A 38 16.30 9.50 9.11
C GLY A 38 15.85 8.53 8.02
N SER A 39 15.33 7.35 8.36
CA SER A 39 14.80 6.39 7.37
C SER A 39 13.56 6.97 6.71
N THR A 40 13.56 7.08 5.38
CA THR A 40 12.44 7.61 4.60
C THR A 40 12.12 6.71 3.42
N ILE A 41 10.83 6.48 3.20
CA ILE A 41 10.28 5.76 2.05
C ILE A 41 9.36 6.72 1.32
N HIS A 42 9.53 6.82 0.00
CA HIS A 42 8.67 7.62 -0.86
C HIS A 42 8.19 6.80 -2.04
N THR A 43 6.94 7.01 -2.45
CA THR A 43 6.38 6.47 -3.67
C THR A 43 5.45 7.44 -4.34
N LYS A 44 5.27 7.21 -5.64
CA LYS A 44 4.21 7.82 -6.43
C LYS A 44 3.65 6.75 -7.34
N GLN A 45 2.33 6.58 -7.30
CA GLN A 45 1.65 5.55 -8.07
C GLN A 45 0.39 6.10 -8.73
N ALA A 46 0.22 5.78 -10.01
CA ALA A 46 -1.05 5.94 -10.71
C ALA A 46 -2.01 4.81 -10.28
N LEU A 47 -3.24 5.19 -9.91
CA LEU A 47 -4.27 4.25 -9.51
C LEU A 47 -5.08 3.87 -10.76
N LYS A 48 -5.33 2.57 -10.93
CA LYS A 48 -6.07 2.07 -12.11
C LYS A 48 -7.57 2.21 -11.84
N GLU A 49 -8.32 2.69 -12.84
CA GLU A 49 -9.75 3.01 -12.72
C GLU A 49 -10.63 1.86 -12.20
N ASN A 50 -10.31 0.61 -12.50
CA ASN A 50 -11.09 -0.55 -12.05
C ASN A 50 -10.20 -1.79 -11.93
N ALA A 51 -9.27 -1.78 -10.97
CA ALA A 51 -8.73 -3.05 -10.50
C ALA A 51 -9.77 -3.69 -9.55
N LEU A 52 -10.81 -4.30 -10.13
CA LEU A 52 -11.44 -5.47 -9.54
C LEU A 52 -10.38 -6.59 -9.54
N SER A 53 -9.32 -6.41 -8.75
CA SER A 53 -8.61 -7.58 -8.23
C SER A 53 -9.48 -8.03 -7.09
N ASP A 54 -10.15 -9.17 -7.26
CA ASP A 54 -10.68 -9.95 -6.16
C ASP A 54 -9.51 -10.23 -5.19
N GLY A 55 -9.26 -9.30 -4.29
CA GLY A 55 -8.08 -9.31 -3.44
C GLY A 55 -7.63 -7.90 -3.10
N ASN A 56 -7.64 -7.62 -1.80
CA ASN A 56 -6.87 -6.56 -1.15
C ASN A 56 -5.36 -6.72 -1.47
N GLU A 57 -4.94 -6.45 -2.71
CA GLU A 57 -3.55 -6.47 -3.11
C GLU A 57 -2.85 -5.28 -2.48
N ALA A 58 -2.36 -5.51 -1.26
CA ALA A 58 -1.48 -4.58 -0.58
C ALA A 58 -0.25 -4.32 -1.43
N ILE A 59 -0.06 -3.08 -1.84
CA ILE A 59 1.16 -2.67 -2.51
C ILE A 59 2.22 -2.48 -1.44
N TYR A 60 3.12 -3.46 -1.34
CA TYR A 60 4.25 -3.42 -0.43
C TYR A 60 5.43 -2.75 -1.12
N ILE A 61 5.90 -1.64 -0.55
CA ILE A 61 7.13 -1.02 -1.01
C ILE A 61 8.30 -1.67 -0.29
N LYS A 62 9.18 -2.28 -1.10
CA LYS A 62 10.35 -3.01 -0.63
C LYS A 62 11.38 -2.02 -0.10
N MET A 63 11.57 -2.01 1.21
CA MET A 63 12.81 -1.52 1.80
C MET A 63 13.95 -2.49 1.49
N ALA A 64 15.16 -1.98 1.34
CA ALA A 64 16.34 -2.84 1.30
C ALA A 64 16.50 -3.54 2.68
N PRO A 65 16.72 -4.86 2.71
CA PRO A 65 16.91 -5.57 3.96
C PRO A 65 18.26 -5.23 4.59
N ASN A 66 18.26 -5.03 5.90
CA ASN A 66 19.45 -4.94 6.74
C ASN A 66 19.97 -6.34 7.08
N GLN A 67 21.26 -6.44 7.43
CA GLN A 67 21.91 -7.70 7.75
C GLN A 67 22.00 -7.89 9.26
N PHE A 68 21.33 -8.90 9.80
CA PHE A 68 21.34 -9.20 11.24
C PHE A 68 22.12 -10.46 11.54
N GLN A 69 22.82 -10.46 12.68
CA GLN A 69 23.63 -11.59 13.10
C GLN A 69 22.75 -12.76 13.57
N ALA A 70 23.11 -13.97 13.15
CA ALA A 70 22.53 -15.23 13.61
C ALA A 70 23.63 -16.26 13.89
N ILE A 71 23.31 -17.28 14.67
CA ILE A 71 24.19 -18.36 15.08
C ILE A 71 23.50 -19.69 14.85
N LYS A 72 24.22 -20.62 14.22
CA LYS A 72 23.79 -22.01 14.04
C LYS A 72 24.84 -22.95 14.64
N CYS A 73 24.40 -23.91 15.43
CA CYS A 73 25.19 -24.90 16.13
C CYS A 73 25.21 -26.18 15.32
N GLU A 74 26.27 -26.37 14.52
CA GLU A 74 26.40 -27.51 13.63
C GLU A 74 27.37 -28.56 14.21
N GLY A 75 26.84 -29.43 15.08
CA GLY A 75 27.51 -30.66 15.50
C GLY A 75 28.90 -30.45 16.13
N PRO A 76 29.85 -31.38 15.95
CA PRO A 76 31.16 -31.35 16.61
C PRO A 76 32.10 -30.23 16.13
N TRP A 77 31.68 -29.45 15.13
CA TRP A 77 32.47 -28.39 14.51
C TRP A 77 32.27 -27.00 15.16
N GLY A 78 31.38 -26.88 16.14
CA GLY A 78 31.14 -25.65 16.89
C GLY A 78 30.05 -24.75 16.29
N ALA A 79 30.04 -23.48 16.72
CA ALA A 79 29.03 -22.49 16.33
C ALA A 79 29.43 -21.73 15.06
N ILE A 80 28.53 -21.63 14.08
CA ILE A 80 28.70 -20.84 12.86
C ILE A 80 27.91 -19.55 12.98
N LYS A 81 28.59 -18.42 12.74
CA LYS A 81 28.00 -17.09 12.66
C LYS A 81 27.64 -16.77 11.20
N TYR A 82 26.41 -16.35 10.94
CA TYR A 82 25.96 -15.92 9.61
C TYR A 82 25.09 -14.67 9.70
N LYS A 83 24.83 -14.05 8.54
CA LYS A 83 23.97 -12.88 8.42
C LYS A 83 22.64 -13.26 7.80
N LYS A 84 21.54 -12.81 8.40
CA LYS A 84 20.18 -13.02 7.92
C LYS A 84 19.60 -11.68 7.45
N PRO A 85 19.20 -11.54 6.17
CA PRO A 85 18.59 -10.32 5.67
C PRO A 85 17.18 -10.16 6.24
N MET A 86 16.89 -9.01 6.86
CA MET A 86 15.56 -8.67 7.38
C MET A 86 15.25 -7.19 7.15
N ILE A 87 13.97 -6.85 7.06
CA ILE A 87 13.52 -5.46 6.93
C ILE A 87 13.32 -4.89 8.34
N GLU A 88 13.80 -3.67 8.55
CA GLU A 88 13.63 -2.91 9.79
C GLU A 88 13.26 -1.47 9.45
N GLY A 89 12.32 -0.89 10.19
CA GLY A 89 11.88 0.48 10.06
C GLY A 89 10.47 0.66 9.50
N PRO A 90 10.12 1.88 9.06
CA PRO A 90 8.77 2.23 8.64
C PRO A 90 8.36 1.50 7.37
N GLY A 91 7.07 1.30 7.16
CA GLY A 91 6.51 0.81 5.92
C GLY A 91 5.06 1.20 5.79
N PHE A 92 4.45 0.86 4.67
CA PHE A 92 3.02 0.96 4.51
C PHE A 92 2.49 -0.09 3.55
N LYS A 93 1.19 -0.32 3.63
CA LYS A 93 0.40 -1.06 2.65
C LYS A 93 -0.67 -0.13 2.12
N LEU A 94 -0.89 -0.16 0.82
CA LEU A 94 -1.98 0.56 0.18
C LEU A 94 -3.04 -0.45 -0.24
N TYR A 95 -4.26 -0.24 0.21
CA TYR A 95 -5.46 -0.94 -0.25
C TYR A 95 -6.35 0.05 -1.01
N GLN A 96 -7.09 -0.45 -1.98
CA GLN A 96 -8.00 0.36 -2.77
C GLN A 96 -9.30 -0.41 -3.04
N ASN A 97 -10.41 0.31 -3.01
CA ASN A 97 -11.70 -0.12 -3.55
C ASN A 97 -12.31 1.05 -4.34
N ASP A 98 -13.53 0.89 -4.85
CA ASP A 98 -14.17 1.90 -5.71
C ASP A 98 -14.40 3.25 -5.04
N GLN A 99 -14.51 3.29 -3.71
CA GLN A 99 -14.88 4.49 -2.95
C GLN A 99 -13.71 5.07 -2.17
N GLN A 100 -12.76 4.23 -1.75
CA GLN A 100 -11.78 4.56 -0.74
C GLN A 100 -10.40 3.98 -1.07
N LEU A 101 -9.37 4.72 -0.65
CA LEU A 101 -8.00 4.22 -0.50
C LEU A 101 -7.70 4.12 0.98
N ILE A 102 -7.04 3.03 1.38
CA ILE A 102 -6.63 2.82 2.77
C ILE A 102 -5.11 2.71 2.80
N ILE A 103 -4.47 3.66 3.47
CA ILE A 103 -3.04 3.60 3.79
C ILE A 103 -2.90 2.98 5.17
N GLN A 104 -2.38 1.75 5.25
CA GLN A 104 -2.02 1.11 6.51
C GLN A 104 -0.53 1.33 6.77
N VAL A 105 -0.20 2.16 7.75
CA VAL A 105 1.19 2.40 8.18
C VAL A 105 1.63 1.22 9.05
N ILE A 106 2.79 0.67 8.75
CA ILE A 106 3.36 -0.48 9.46
C ILE A 106 4.79 -0.21 9.94
N GLU A 107 5.19 -0.92 10.97
CA GLU A 107 6.55 -0.94 11.49
C GLU A 107 7.12 -2.35 11.39
N HIS A 108 8.28 -2.47 10.75
CA HIS A 108 9.08 -3.68 10.79
C HIS A 108 10.06 -3.56 11.96
N ARG A 109 9.90 -4.41 12.98
CA ARG A 109 10.85 -4.53 14.09
C ARG A 109 11.62 -5.83 13.97
N VAL A 110 12.91 -5.77 14.21
CA VAL A 110 13.76 -6.97 14.32
C VAL A 110 14.18 -7.14 15.77
N ILE A 111 13.82 -8.27 16.35
CA ILE A 111 14.24 -8.66 17.70
C ILE A 111 15.49 -9.52 17.54
N SER A 112 16.66 -8.94 17.84
CA SER A 112 17.92 -9.69 17.87
C SER A 112 17.93 -10.64 19.07
N ALA A 113 18.38 -11.87 18.85
CA ALA A 113 18.74 -12.77 19.92
C ALA A 113 20.18 -12.48 20.36
N ASP A 114 20.41 -11.30 20.94
CA ASP A 114 21.74 -10.91 21.44
C ASP A 114 22.08 -11.73 22.70
N ILE A 115 22.87 -12.79 22.51
CA ILE A 115 23.48 -13.53 23.61
C ILE A 115 24.99 -13.49 23.41
N VAL A 116 25.67 -12.88 24.40
CA VAL A 116 27.13 -12.93 24.52
C VAL A 116 27.52 -14.38 24.83
N ILE A 117 27.87 -15.17 23.81
CA ILE A 117 28.45 -16.49 24.01
C ILE A 117 29.91 -16.28 24.45
N ASN A 118 30.11 -16.10 25.75
CA ASN A 118 31.43 -16.18 26.37
C ASN A 118 31.77 -17.66 26.55
N SER A 119 32.79 -18.12 25.85
CA SER A 119 33.25 -19.51 25.87
C SER A 119 33.90 -19.86 27.21
N MET A 120 33.13 -20.38 28.16
CA MET A 120 33.54 -21.40 29.14
C MET A 120 32.29 -22.23 29.51
N ASP A 121 32.23 -23.48 29.03
CA ASP A 121 31.27 -24.54 29.39
C ASP A 121 29.78 -24.45 29.03
N ILE A 122 29.35 -23.56 28.14
CA ILE A 122 27.92 -23.42 27.79
C ILE A 122 27.61 -24.04 26.42
N GLN A 123 26.61 -24.93 26.41
CA GLN A 123 26.03 -25.56 25.23
C GLN A 123 25.73 -24.53 24.14
N CYS A 124 26.15 -24.82 22.91
CA CYS A 124 25.81 -23.99 21.77
C CYS A 124 24.28 -23.98 21.57
N ILE A 125 23.68 -22.81 21.38
CA ILE A 125 22.25 -22.62 21.11
C ILE A 125 22.09 -21.93 19.76
N ASP A 126 21.22 -22.48 18.89
CA ASP A 126 20.80 -21.82 17.65
C ASP A 126 20.06 -20.53 18.00
N THR A 127 20.58 -19.40 17.53
CA THR A 127 19.96 -18.08 17.72
C THR A 127 19.75 -17.40 16.39
N GLU A 128 18.49 -17.08 16.11
CA GLU A 128 18.12 -16.31 14.93
C GLU A 128 17.35 -15.05 15.33
N PRO A 129 17.59 -13.91 14.66
CA PRO A 129 16.75 -12.73 14.81
C PRO A 129 15.35 -13.05 14.29
N LYS A 130 14.34 -12.42 14.90
CA LYS A 130 12.94 -12.54 14.49
C LYS A 130 12.40 -11.20 14.03
N GLN A 131 11.76 -11.19 12.86
CA GLN A 131 11.09 -10.00 12.34
C GLN A 131 9.61 -10.04 12.73
N THR A 132 9.11 -8.93 13.27
CA THR A 132 7.69 -8.71 13.57
C THR A 132 7.18 -7.50 12.80
N ILE A 133 5.92 -7.54 12.37
CA ILE A 133 5.27 -6.44 11.65
C ILE A 133 4.11 -5.95 12.50
N ASN A 134 4.14 -4.68 12.88
CA ASN A 134 3.09 -4.05 13.66
C ASN A 134 2.34 -3.03 12.78
N SER A 135 1.01 -2.99 12.87
CA SER A 135 0.24 -1.88 12.30
C SER A 135 0.26 -0.71 13.29
N ILE A 136 0.58 0.48 12.79
CA ILE A 136 0.63 1.71 13.58
C ILE A 136 -0.68 2.48 13.43
N ALA A 137 -1.14 2.64 12.19
CA ALA A 137 -2.31 3.46 11.87
C ALA A 137 -2.93 3.03 10.53
N GLU A 138 -4.19 3.41 10.35
CA GLU A 138 -4.93 3.29 9.10
C GLU A 138 -5.54 4.64 8.74
N ILE A 139 -5.30 5.08 7.51
CA ILE A 139 -5.77 6.36 6.98
C ILE A 139 -6.70 6.03 5.82
N VAL A 140 -7.94 6.52 5.90
CA VAL A 140 -8.96 6.34 4.87
C VAL A 140 -9.05 7.61 4.05
N ILE A 141 -8.90 7.49 2.74
CA ILE A 141 -8.98 8.59 1.77
C ILE A 141 -10.18 8.31 0.86
N GLU A 142 -11.06 9.28 0.69
CA GLU A 142 -12.18 9.19 -0.24
C GLU A 142 -11.71 9.46 -1.69
N ARG A 143 -12.01 8.56 -2.63
CA ARG A 143 -11.54 8.64 -4.03
C ARG A 143 -12.21 9.73 -4.87
N SER A 144 -13.20 10.42 -4.32
CA SER A 144 -13.90 11.53 -4.97
C SER A 144 -13.23 12.90 -4.71
N ILE A 145 -12.32 12.99 -3.74
CA ILE A 145 -11.78 14.26 -3.25
C ILE A 145 -10.25 14.19 -3.22
N SER A 146 -9.61 15.10 -3.96
CA SER A 146 -8.15 15.29 -3.85
C SER A 146 -7.82 15.74 -2.43
N SER A 147 -6.82 15.11 -1.82
CA SER A 147 -6.47 15.35 -0.42
C SER A 147 -4.97 15.31 -0.21
N GLU A 148 -4.49 16.13 0.71
CA GLU A 148 -3.12 16.16 1.15
C GLU A 148 -3.10 16.29 2.66
N GLU A 149 -2.34 15.42 3.32
CA GLU A 149 -2.22 15.48 4.77
C GLU A 149 -0.82 15.05 5.22
N THR A 150 -0.46 15.54 6.39
CA THR A 150 0.73 15.10 7.11
C THR A 150 0.36 14.75 8.54
N LEU A 151 0.64 13.51 8.93
CA LEU A 151 0.32 12.93 10.22
C LEU A 151 1.62 12.56 10.93
N VAL A 152 1.66 12.81 12.24
CA VAL A 152 2.77 12.42 13.13
C VAL A 152 2.22 11.40 14.13
N PHE A 153 2.92 10.29 14.28
CA PHE A 153 2.54 9.19 15.17
C PHE A 153 3.40 9.18 16.44
N ASP A 154 2.87 8.59 17.52
CA ASP A 154 3.53 8.55 18.83
C ASP A 154 4.89 7.84 18.84
N ASN A 155 5.14 6.97 17.86
CA ASN A 155 6.40 6.25 17.71
C ASN A 155 7.48 7.07 16.94
N GLY A 156 7.25 8.36 16.71
CA GLY A 156 8.18 9.24 15.98
C GLY A 156 8.14 9.06 14.47
N TYR A 157 7.12 8.38 13.94
CA TYR A 157 6.94 8.25 12.50
C TYR A 157 6.09 9.40 11.97
N LYS A 158 6.35 9.79 10.73
CA LYS A 158 5.60 10.81 10.02
C LYS A 158 5.14 10.26 8.68
N LEU A 159 3.85 10.33 8.41
CA LEU A 159 3.24 10.05 7.12
C LEU A 159 2.89 11.37 6.45
N SER A 160 3.28 11.54 5.19
CA SER A 160 2.79 12.59 4.32
C SER A 160 2.21 11.95 3.06
N TYR A 161 1.00 12.30 2.67
CA TYR A 161 0.41 11.80 1.43
C TYR A 161 -0.23 12.91 0.63
N GLN A 162 -0.26 12.70 -0.68
CA GLN A 162 -0.93 13.55 -1.65
C GLN A 162 -1.71 12.68 -2.62
N TYR A 163 -3.02 12.86 -2.67
CA TYR A 163 -3.93 12.18 -3.58
C TYR A 163 -4.55 13.21 -4.52
N PHE A 164 -4.43 12.95 -5.83
CA PHE A 164 -4.93 13.83 -6.88
C PHE A 164 -5.77 13.08 -7.90
N ILE A 165 -6.86 13.72 -8.30
CA ILE A 165 -7.71 13.31 -9.41
C ILE A 165 -7.38 14.22 -10.59
N ILE A 166 -6.88 13.65 -11.67
CA ILE A 166 -6.58 14.37 -12.90
C ILE A 166 -7.77 14.19 -13.83
N GLU A 167 -8.60 15.22 -13.94
CA GLU A 167 -9.65 15.27 -14.96
C GLU A 167 -8.98 15.35 -16.34
N LYS A 168 -9.34 14.43 -17.24
CA LYS A 168 -8.95 14.57 -18.64
C LYS A 168 -9.78 15.71 -19.26
N ASP A 169 -9.14 16.86 -19.40
CA ASP A 169 -9.69 17.96 -20.20
C ASP A 169 -9.93 17.47 -21.63
N ASN A 170 -11.20 17.38 -22.03
CA ASN A 170 -11.61 17.28 -23.43
C ASN A 170 -11.32 18.62 -24.12
N LYS A 171 -10.06 18.89 -24.45
CA LYS A 171 -9.75 19.87 -25.50
C LYS A 171 -10.01 19.21 -26.85
N ASN A 172 -11.26 19.35 -27.31
CA ASN A 172 -11.60 19.30 -28.73
C ASN A 172 -11.21 20.63 -29.38
#